data_AF-A0A3D5DGL9-F1
#
_entry.id   AF-A0A3D5DGL9-F1
#
_cell.length_a   1.000
_cell.length_b   1.000
_cell.length_c   1.000
_cell.angle_alpha   90.00
_cell.angle_beta   90.00
_cell.angle_gamma   90.00
#
_symmetry.space_group_name_H-M   'P 1'
#
loop_
_entity.id
_entity.type
_entity.pdbx_description
1 polymer ?
#
loop_
_entity_poly.entity_id
_entity_poly.type
_entity_poly.pdbx_seq_one_letter_code
_entity_poly.pdbx_strand_id
1 'polypeptide(L)'
;LTTTDPIDQLDVSVLDRLIIKPLLGISDPRTDPRIEFVGGTLGPNELAKRVNSADEAVGFTLFPTTLGDLIKVADAGKVMPPKSTWFDPKLADGLVSLPL
;
A
#
# COMPACT_ATOMS: atom_id res chain seq x y z
N LEU A 1 -19.25 -4.52 -11.67
CA LEU A 1 -18.01 -4.12 -10.97
C LEU A 1 -16.82 -4.73 -11.71
N THR A 2 -16.49 -4.23 -12.90
CA THR A 2 -15.33 -4.71 -13.66
C THR A 2 -14.72 -3.51 -14.37
N THR A 3 -13.99 -2.71 -13.60
CA THR A 3 -13.05 -1.74 -14.15
C THR A 3 -11.91 -2.49 -14.83
N THR A 4 -11.55 -2.10 -16.04
CA THR A 4 -10.38 -2.64 -16.75
C THR A 4 -9.10 -1.89 -16.38
N ASP A 5 -9.20 -0.86 -15.54
CA ASP A 5 -8.04 -0.11 -15.08
C ASP A 5 -7.25 -0.97 -14.07
N PRO A 6 -5.97 -1.31 -14.36
CA PRO A 6 -5.15 -2.09 -13.44
C PRO A 6 -4.98 -1.42 -12.08
N ILE A 7 -5.04 -0.08 -11.99
CA ILE A 7 -4.97 0.62 -10.70
C ILE A 7 -6.21 0.37 -9.87
N ASP A 8 -7.40 0.49 -10.46
CA ASP A 8 -8.67 0.37 -9.72
C ASP A 8 -8.93 -1.06 -9.22
N GLN A 9 -8.23 -2.04 -9.80
CA GLN A 9 -8.27 -3.45 -9.40
C GLN A 9 -7.39 -3.76 -8.19
N LEU A 10 -6.44 -2.88 -7.83
CA LEU A 10 -5.58 -3.09 -6.67
C LEU A 10 -6.38 -2.97 -5.37
N ASP A 11 -6.16 -3.88 -4.43
CA ASP A 11 -6.81 -3.88 -3.12
C ASP A 11 -6.67 -2.54 -2.39
N VAL A 12 -5.51 -1.89 -2.49
CA VAL A 12 -5.26 -0.56 -1.90
C VAL A 12 -6.16 0.52 -2.51
N SER A 13 -6.41 0.47 -3.81
CA SER A 13 -7.28 1.42 -4.52
C SER A 13 -8.74 1.16 -4.19
N VAL A 14 -9.11 -0.11 -4.03
CA VAL A 14 -10.45 -0.51 -3.58
C VAL A 14 -10.69 -0.02 -2.15
N LEU A 15 -9.74 -0.23 -1.24
CA LEU A 15 -9.79 0.27 0.14
C LEU A 15 -9.91 1.80 0.17
N ASP A 16 -9.08 2.51 -0.61
CA ASP A 16 -9.09 3.96 -0.67
C ASP A 16 -10.45 4.51 -1.15
N ARG A 17 -10.94 3.97 -2.27
CA ARG A 17 -12.19 4.40 -2.91
C ARG A 17 -13.44 4.07 -2.11
N LEU A 18 -13.45 2.96 -1.38
CA LEU A 18 -14.65 2.49 -0.68
C LEU A 18 -14.68 2.87 0.80
N ILE A 19 -13.53 3.05 1.45
CA ILE A 19 -13.46 3.23 2.91
C ILE A 19 -12.70 4.51 3.25
N ILE A 20 -11.43 4.64 2.86
CA ILE A 20 -10.54 5.72 3.35
C ILE A 20 -11.09 7.11 2.99
N LYS A 21 -11.45 7.31 1.72
CA LYS A 21 -12.03 8.58 1.26
C LYS A 21 -13.47 8.80 1.72
N PRO A 22 -14.44 7.93 1.37
CA PRO A 22 -15.85 8.24 1.62
C PRO A 22 -16.30 8.07 3.07
N LEU A 23 -15.66 7.18 3.85
CA LEU A 23 -16.09 6.88 5.22
C LEU A 23 -15.19 7.55 6.26
N LEU A 24 -13.87 7.59 6.04
CA LEU A 24 -12.92 8.18 6.99
C LEU A 24 -12.55 9.63 6.66
N GLY A 25 -12.93 10.12 5.47
CA GLY A 25 -12.67 11.48 5.04
C GLY A 25 -11.19 11.80 4.87
N ILE A 26 -10.35 10.81 4.59
CA ILE A 26 -8.92 10.98 4.34
C ILE A 26 -8.73 11.15 2.82
N SER A 27 -8.42 12.37 2.39
CA SER A 27 -8.38 12.72 0.96
C SER A 27 -7.08 12.32 0.28
N ASP A 28 -5.93 12.57 0.95
CA ASP A 28 -4.61 12.16 0.48
C ASP A 28 -3.87 11.42 1.62
N PRO A 29 -3.72 10.09 1.52
CA PRO A 29 -3.06 9.29 2.54
C PRO A 29 -1.54 9.56 2.64
N ARG A 30 -0.96 10.37 1.75
CA ARG A 30 0.45 10.77 1.84
C ARG A 30 0.70 11.88 2.84
N THR A 31 -0.32 12.66 3.16
CA THR A 31 -0.19 13.91 3.93
C THR A 31 -1.15 13.99 5.12
N ASP A 32 -2.22 13.20 5.14
CA ASP A 32 -3.16 13.19 6.26
C ASP A 32 -2.51 12.56 7.51
N PRO A 33 -2.47 13.27 8.66
CA PRO A 33 -1.84 12.77 9.88
C PRO A 33 -2.65 11.66 10.58
N ARG A 34 -3.87 11.38 10.14
CA ARG A 34 -4.75 10.36 10.75
C ARG A 34 -4.56 8.96 10.18
N ILE A 35 -3.56 8.76 9.31
CA ILE A 35 -3.26 7.46 8.72
C ILE A 35 -1.76 7.17 8.83
N GLU A 36 -1.44 6.02 9.43
CA GLU A 36 -0.08 5.51 9.51
C GLU A 36 0.08 4.18 8.77
N PHE A 37 1.32 3.88 8.37
CA PHE A 37 1.68 2.67 7.65
C PHE A 37 2.68 1.85 8.44
N VAL A 38 2.32 0.60 8.71
CA VAL A 38 3.22 -0.39 9.31
C VAL A 38 4.05 -1.04 8.20
N GLY A 39 5.37 -1.13 8.41
CA GLY A 39 6.28 -1.78 7.46
C GLY A 39 5.99 -3.28 7.31
N GLY A 40 6.21 -3.81 6.10
CA GLY A 40 5.84 -5.19 5.75
C GLY A 40 6.47 -6.28 6.63
N THR A 41 7.61 -6.01 7.25
CA THR A 41 8.33 -6.97 8.12
C THR A 41 7.72 -7.13 9.50
N LEU A 42 6.93 -6.16 9.99
CA LEU A 42 6.31 -6.20 11.31
C LEU A 42 5.00 -7.03 11.32
N GLY A 43 4.35 -7.11 10.16
CA GLY A 43 3.17 -7.93 9.93
C GLY A 43 1.91 -7.51 10.70
N PRO A 44 0.85 -8.33 10.68
CA PRO A 44 -0.45 -8.01 11.29
C PRO A 44 -0.42 -7.83 12.81
N ASN A 45 0.55 -8.42 13.50
CA ASN A 45 0.66 -8.34 14.95
C ASN A 45 0.92 -6.91 15.44
N GLU A 46 1.69 -6.12 14.69
CA GLU A 46 1.95 -4.72 15.02
C GLU A 46 0.69 -3.87 14.82
N LEU A 47 -0.11 -4.13 13.76
CA LEU A 47 -1.41 -3.47 13.59
C LEU A 47 -2.35 -3.79 14.75
N ALA A 48 -2.46 -5.07 15.13
CA ALA A 48 -3.29 -5.48 16.25
C ALA A 48 -2.86 -4.81 17.57
N LYS A 49 -1.55 -4.72 17.81
CA LYS A 49 -1.00 -4.03 19.00
C LYS A 49 -1.42 -2.56 19.06
N ARG A 50 -1.33 -1.82 17.95
CA ARG A 50 -1.67 -0.38 17.86
C ARG A 50 -3.17 -0.11 18.04
N VAL A 51 -4.01 -0.98 17.49
CA VAL A 51 -5.47 -0.88 17.70
C VAL A 51 -5.83 -1.22 19.15
N ASN A 52 -5.20 -2.25 19.72
CA ASN A 52 -5.47 -2.68 21.10
C ASN A 52 -4.93 -1.72 22.17
N SER A 53 -3.91 -0.91 21.87
CA SER A 53 -3.44 0.15 22.78
C SER A 53 -4.34 1.39 22.79
N ALA A 54 -5.38 1.42 21.95
CA ALA A 54 -6.29 2.53 21.73
C ALA A 54 -5.64 3.81 21.14
N ASP A 55 -4.41 3.70 20.63
CA ASP A 55 -3.76 4.78 19.87
C ASP A 55 -4.38 4.91 18.47
N GLU A 56 -4.81 3.80 17.89
CA GLU A 56 -5.42 3.72 16.56
C GLU A 56 -6.84 3.17 16.62
N ALA A 57 -7.74 3.72 15.78
CA ALA A 57 -9.15 3.31 15.78
C ALA A 57 -9.42 2.01 15.00
N VAL A 58 -8.64 1.73 13.95
CA VAL A 58 -8.84 0.58 13.05
C VAL A 58 -7.53 0.27 12.31
N GLY A 59 -7.30 -1.02 12.02
CA GLY A 59 -6.18 -1.47 11.19
C GLY A 59 -6.68 -2.24 9.96
N PHE A 60 -6.02 -2.04 8.82
CA PHE A 60 -6.30 -2.75 7.58
C PHE A 60 -5.09 -3.56 7.13
N THR A 61 -5.31 -4.82 6.74
CA THR A 61 -4.33 -5.64 6.04
C THR A 61 -4.85 -5.96 4.65
N LEU A 62 -3.96 -5.92 3.66
CA LEU A 62 -4.28 -6.20 2.27
C LEU A 62 -3.48 -7.42 1.79
N PHE A 63 -3.98 -8.09 0.76
CA PHE A 63 -3.15 -9.08 0.08
C PHE A 63 -1.96 -8.37 -0.61
N PRO A 64 -0.79 -9.02 -0.69
CA PRO A 64 0.35 -8.43 -1.35
C PRO A 64 0.05 -8.24 -2.84
N THR A 65 0.30 -7.02 -3.33
CA THR A 65 0.25 -6.74 -4.77
C THR A 65 1.21 -7.69 -5.51
N THR A 66 0.72 -8.38 -6.53
CA THR A 66 1.53 -9.34 -7.26
C THR A 66 2.50 -8.65 -8.23
N LEU A 67 3.56 -9.34 -8.62
CA LEU A 67 4.44 -8.85 -9.69
C LEU A 67 3.66 -8.64 -11.01
N GLY A 68 2.67 -9.50 -11.29
CA GLY A 68 1.82 -9.36 -12.46
C GLY A 68 1.01 -8.06 -12.45
N ASP A 69 0.52 -7.63 -11.29
CA ASP A 69 -0.22 -6.37 -11.15
C ASP A 69 0.71 -5.17 -11.34
N LEU A 70 1.93 -5.24 -10.79
CA LEU A 70 2.96 -4.23 -11.01
C LEU A 70 3.28 -4.06 -12.50
N ILE A 71 3.49 -5.17 -13.22
CA ILE A 71 3.77 -5.16 -14.67
C ILE A 71 2.58 -4.57 -15.45
N LYS A 72 1.34 -4.97 -15.14
CA LYS A 72 0.13 -4.41 -15.79
C LYS A 72 0.00 -2.90 -15.61
N VAL A 73 0.28 -2.37 -14.41
CA VAL A 73 0.25 -0.93 -14.15
C VAL A 73 1.33 -0.20 -14.97
N ALA A 74 2.53 -0.77 -15.05
CA ALA A 74 3.63 -0.21 -15.84
C ALA A 74 3.34 -0.24 -17.35
N ASP A 75 2.83 -1.36 -17.88
CA ASP A 75 2.43 -1.50 -19.29
C ASP A 75 1.31 -0.51 -19.66
N ALA A 76 0.46 -0.14 -18.71
CA ALA A 76 -0.56 0.89 -18.88
C ALA A 76 0.00 2.33 -18.80
N GLY A 77 1.30 2.51 -18.59
CA GLY A 77 1.95 3.82 -18.47
C GLY A 77 1.57 4.58 -17.19
N LYS A 78 1.14 3.86 -16.15
CA LYS A 78 0.64 4.46 -14.90
C LYS A 78 1.60 4.27 -13.74
N VAL A 79 1.33 4.99 -12.66
CA VAL A 79 2.12 4.97 -11.42
C VAL A 79 1.36 4.20 -10.34
N MET A 80 2.07 3.35 -9.61
CA MET A 80 1.52 2.62 -8.47
C MET A 80 0.94 3.59 -7.42
N PRO A 81 -0.23 3.26 -6.82
CA PRO A 81 -0.76 4.04 -5.70
C PRO A 81 0.26 4.15 -4.55
N PRO A 82 0.21 5.22 -3.74
CA PRO A 82 1.11 5.35 -2.60
C PRO A 82 0.95 4.17 -1.64
N LYS A 83 2.09 3.64 -1.16
CA LYS A 83 2.14 2.60 -0.12
C LYS A 83 1.42 1.29 -0.51
N SER A 84 1.30 1.01 -1.80
CA SER A 84 0.68 -0.20 -2.35
C SER A 84 1.57 -1.45 -2.37
N THR A 85 2.89 -1.28 -2.17
CA THR A 85 3.91 -2.33 -2.30
C THR A 85 5.01 -2.15 -1.27
N TRP A 86 5.54 -3.25 -0.74
CA TRP A 86 6.74 -3.30 0.08
C TRP A 86 7.76 -4.25 -0.57
N PHE A 87 8.98 -3.77 -0.78
CA PHE A 87 10.09 -4.58 -1.29
C PHE A 87 11.06 -4.90 -0.15
N ASP A 88 11.45 -6.17 -0.06
CA ASP A 88 12.43 -6.65 0.91
C ASP A 88 13.41 -7.66 0.27
N PRO A 89 14.73 -7.42 0.32
CA PRO A 89 15.37 -6.20 0.78
C PRO A 89 14.99 -5.01 -0.11
N LYS A 90 15.00 -3.80 0.45
CA LYS A 90 14.92 -2.60 -0.38
C LYS A 90 16.06 -2.64 -1.41
N LEU A 91 15.77 -2.23 -2.64
CA LEU A 91 16.80 -2.10 -3.65
C LEU A 91 17.92 -1.23 -3.08
N ALA A 92 19.16 -1.65 -3.31
CA ALA A 92 20.32 -0.86 -2.95
C ALA A 92 20.36 0.37 -3.86
N ASP A 93 19.62 1.40 -3.49
CA ASP A 93 19.54 2.64 -4.24
C ASP A 93 20.89 3.37 -4.08
N GLY A 94 21.83 3.14 -5.02
CA GLY A 94 23.01 4.02 -5.18
C GLY A 94 24.40 3.43 -5.35
N LEU A 95 24.60 2.12 -5.59
CA LEU A 95 25.94 1.62 -5.94
C LEU A 95 25.88 0.56 -7.05
N VAL A 96 26.64 0.77 -8.11
CA VAL A 96 26.86 -0.19 -9.20
C VAL A 96 27.14 -1.59 -8.62
N SER A 97 26.25 -2.56 -8.87
CA SER A 97 26.49 -3.96 -8.49
C SER A 97 27.11 -4.72 -9.66
N LEU A 98 28.41 -4.50 -9.90
CA LEU A 98 29.29 -5.41 -10.63
C LEU A 98 30.16 -6.13 -9.58
N PRO A 99 29.80 -7.35 -9.13
CA PRO A 99 30.74 -8.18 -8.40
C PRO A 99 31.74 -8.75 -9.43
N LEU A 100 33.00 -8.34 -9.33
CA LEU A 100 34.13 -9.14 -9.80
C LEU A 100 34.30 -10.36 -8.88
#